data_AF-A0A2L2YMJ9-F1
#
_entry.id   AF-A0A2L2YMJ9-F1
#
_cell.length_a   1.000
_cell.length_b   1.000
_cell.length_c   1.000
_cell.angle_alpha   90.00
_cell.angle_beta   90.00
_cell.angle_gamma   90.00
#
_symmetry.space_group_name_H-M   'P 1'
#
loop_
_entity.id
_entity.type
_entity.pdbx_description
1 polymer ?
#
loop_
_entity_poly.entity_id
_entity_poly.type
_entity_poly.pdbx_seq_one_letter_code
_entity_poly.pdbx_strand_id
1 'polypeptide(L)' 'WTMTKQEENCIALFERTILWSILGDINENNNWRRRSNLELYRIYKQPDIFKYIKINRKNRMAHVIRISDDNTIKKDTAF' A
#
# COMPACT_ATOMS: atom_id res chain seq x y z
N TRP A 1 -0.40 16.51 6.11
CA TRP A 1 -0.60 15.99 4.73
C TRP A 1 -1.69 14.94 4.76
N THR A 2 -2.89 15.37 4.43
CA THR A 2 -4.09 14.55 4.34
C THR A 2 -4.27 14.22 2.87
N MET A 3 -4.28 12.93 2.50
CA MET A 3 -4.57 12.53 1.13
C MET A 3 -6.05 12.81 0.85
N THR A 4 -6.33 13.36 -0.32
CA THR A 4 -7.68 13.60 -0.81
C THR A 4 -8.27 12.32 -1.40
N LYS A 5 -9.61 12.24 -1.45
CA LYS A 5 -10.31 11.12 -2.09
C LYS A 5 -9.96 10.98 -3.58
N GLN A 6 -9.58 12.07 -4.24
CA GLN A 6 -9.12 12.06 -5.62
C GLN A 6 -7.78 11.32 -5.76
N GLU A 7 -6.81 11.60 -4.88
CA GLU A 7 -5.52 10.92 -4.87
C GLU A 7 -5.68 9.42 -4.56
N GLU A 8 -6.57 9.07 -3.63
CA GLU A 8 -6.91 7.67 -3.33
C GLU A 8 -7.40 6.93 -4.57
N ASN A 9 -8.30 7.56 -5.35
CA ASN A 9 -8.81 7.00 -6.60
C ASN A 9 -7.72 6.85 -7.66
N CYS A 10 -6.85 7.85 -7.82
CA CYS A 10 -5.72 7.78 -8.76
C CYS A 10 -4.78 6.62 -8.43
N ILE A 11 -4.46 6.44 -7.15
CA ILE A 11 -3.63 5.33 -6.67
C ILE A 11 -4.31 3.97 -6.93
N ALA A 12 -5.62 3.86 -6.69
CA ALA A 12 -6.36 2.63 -6.95
C ALA A 12 -6.42 2.26 -8.45
N LEU A 13 -6.54 3.25 -9.34
CA LEU A 13 -6.49 3.04 -10.79
C LEU A 13 -5.10 2.60 -11.25
N PHE A 14 -4.05 3.21 -10.68
CA PHE A 14 -2.67 2.84 -10.95
C PHE A 14 -2.38 1.38 -10.53
N GLU A 15 -2.74 1.01 -9.30
CA GLU A 15 -2.59 -0.36 -8.79
C GLU A 15 -3.29 -1.38 -9.69
N ARG A 16 -4.53 -1.10 -10.08
CA ARG A 16 -5.30 -1.98 -10.98
C ARG A 16 -4.64 -2.15 -12.34
N THR A 17 -4.08 -1.08 -12.89
CA THR A 17 -3.38 -1.11 -14.18
C THR A 17 -2.14 -2.02 -14.11
N ILE A 18 -1.38 -1.93 -13.03
CA ILE A 18 -0.23 -2.81 -12.77
C ILE A 18 -0.69 -4.26 -12.57
N LEU A 19 -1.71 -4.50 -11.76
CA LEU A 19 -2.22 -5.85 -11.50
C LEU A 19 -2.72 -6.52 -12.79
N TRP A 20 -3.40 -5.79 -13.67
CA TRP A 20 -3.75 -6.31 -14.99
C TRP A 20 -2.53 -6.64 -15.85
N SER A 21 -1.50 -5.80 -15.82
CA SER A 21 -0.27 -6.06 -16.58
C SER A 21 0.46 -7.31 -16.10
N ILE A 22 0.45 -7.59 -14.79
CA ILE A 22 1.17 -8.72 -14.19
C ILE A 22 0.36 -10.02 -14.33
N LEU A 23 -0.94 -9.97 -14.00
CA LEU A 23 -1.79 -11.16 -14.03
C LEU A 23 -2.20 -11.52 -15.45
N GLY A 24 -2.34 -10.54 -16.33
CA GLY A 24 -2.79 -10.71 -17.71
C GLY A 24 -4.31 -10.92 -17.84
N ASP A 25 -4.71 -11.45 -18.97
CA ASP A 25 -6.09 -11.84 -19.28
C ASP A 25 -6.36 -13.30 -18.87
N ILE A 26 -7.64 -13.68 -18.85
CA ILE A 26 -8.08 -15.05 -18.57
C ILE A 26 -8.71 -15.65 -19.83
N ASN A 27 -8.40 -16.90 -20.10
CA ASN A 27 -9.06 -17.68 -21.15
C ASN A 27 -10.26 -18.41 -20.53
N GLU A 28 -11.47 -18.01 -20.90
CA GLU A 28 -12.71 -18.68 -20.54
C GLU A 28 -13.40 -19.17 -21.81
N ASN A 29 -13.69 -20.47 -21.89
CA ASN A 29 -14.40 -21.08 -23.02
C ASN A 29 -13.81 -20.71 -24.39
N ASN A 30 -12.48 -20.76 -24.51
CA ASN A 30 -11.75 -20.41 -25.72
C ASN A 30 -11.83 -18.92 -26.12
N ASN A 31 -12.27 -18.05 -25.22
CA ASN A 31 -12.29 -16.60 -25.37
C ASN A 31 -11.40 -15.93 -24.33
N TRP A 32 -10.49 -15.09 -24.81
CA TRP A 32 -9.70 -14.23 -23.94
C TRP A 32 -10.55 -13.06 -23.50
N ARG A 33 -10.68 -12.89 -22.19
CA ARG A 33 -11.33 -11.73 -21.59
C ARG A 33 -10.44 -11.08 -20.56
N ARG A 34 -10.65 -9.78 -20.40
CA ARG A 34 -10.04 -9.02 -19.31
C ARG A 34 -10.62 -9.48 -17.98
N ARG A 35 -9.76 -9.62 -16.97
CA ARG A 35 -10.20 -9.92 -15.60
C ARG A 35 -10.98 -8.75 -15.01
N SER A 36 -12.02 -9.04 -14.26
CA SER A 36 -12.77 -8.06 -13.46
C SER A 36 -11.96 -7.61 -12.23
N ASN A 37 -12.35 -6.47 -11.66
CA ASN A 37 -11.71 -5.94 -10.45
C ASN A 37 -11.79 -6.94 -9.28
N LEU A 38 -12.92 -7.63 -9.14
CA LEU A 38 -13.13 -8.61 -8.07
C LEU A 38 -12.17 -9.80 -8.20
N GLU A 39 -11.95 -10.27 -9.43
CA GLU A 39 -11.01 -11.36 -9.70
C GLU A 39 -9.57 -10.96 -9.41
N LEU A 40 -9.16 -9.74 -9.81
CA LEU A 40 -7.83 -9.22 -9.49
C LEU A 40 -7.60 -9.21 -7.98
N TYR A 41 -8.55 -8.70 -7.18
CA TYR A 41 -8.41 -8.65 -5.73
C TYR A 41 -8.43 -10.04 -5.08
N ARG A 42 -9.22 -10.99 -5.61
CA ARG A 42 -9.24 -12.38 -5.16
C ARG A 42 -7.93 -13.12 -5.43
N ILE A 43 -7.23 -12.78 -6.52
CA ILE A 43 -5.93 -13.36 -6.86
C ILE A 43 -4.82 -12.70 -6.03
N TYR A 44 -4.82 -11.37 -5.94
CA TYR A 44 -3.77 -10.61 -5.28
C TYR A 44 -3.72 -10.88 -3.76
N LYS A 45 -4.88 -11.00 -3.09
CA LYS A 45 -5.04 -11.34 -1.65
C LYS A 45 -4.20 -10.49 -0.68
N GLN A 46 -3.72 -9.34 -1.11
CA GLN A 46 -2.92 -8.42 -0.32
C GLN A 46 -3.69 -7.12 -0.05
N PRO A 47 -3.34 -6.38 1.01
CA PRO A 47 -3.92 -5.08 1.25
C PRO A 47 -3.59 -4.12 0.11
N ASP A 48 -4.59 -3.39 -0.37
CA ASP A 48 -4.43 -2.38 -1.41
C ASP A 48 -3.27 -1.43 -1.10
N ILE A 49 -2.57 -0.97 -2.13
CA ILE A 49 -1.37 -0.12 -1.99
C ILE A 49 -1.63 1.12 -1.11
N PHE A 50 -2.86 1.63 -1.12
CA PHE A 50 -3.28 2.70 -0.25
C PHE A 50 -3.19 2.35 1.24
N LYS A 51 -3.67 1.16 1.63
CA LYS A 51 -3.56 0.66 3.01
C LYS A 51 -2.09 0.45 3.38
N TYR A 52 -1.30 -0.07 2.44
CA TYR A 52 0.14 -0.23 2.61
C TYR A 52 0.85 1.10 2.90
N ILE A 53 0.56 2.16 2.12
CA ILE A 53 1.09 3.51 2.34
C ILE A 53 0.71 4.04 3.72
N LYS A 54 -0.56 3.87 4.14
CA LYS A 54 -1.04 4.29 5.47
C LYS A 54 -0.30 3.57 6.60
N ILE A 55 -0.14 2.25 6.51
CA ILE A 55 0.57 1.44 7.50
C ILE A 55 2.04 1.88 7.58
N ASN A 56 2.71 2.00 6.44
CA ASN A 56 4.11 2.41 6.41
C ASN A 56 4.34 3.81 6.96
N ARG A 57 3.41 4.75 6.71
CA ARG A 57 3.50 6.08 7.29
C ARG A 57 3.40 6.05 8.82
N LYS A 58 2.47 5.26 9.37
CA LYS A 58 2.37 5.05 10.82
C LYS A 58 3.64 4.43 11.37
N ASN A 59 4.16 3.39 10.72
CA ASN A 59 5.40 2.73 11.14
C ASN A 59 6.60 3.69 11.11
N ARG A 60 6.71 4.53 10.08
CA ARG A 60 7.74 5.58 10.01
C ARG A 60 7.62 6.59 11.13
N MET A 61 6.41 7.10 11.40
CA MET A 61 6.18 8.03 12.51
C MET A 61 6.56 7.40 13.85
N ALA A 62 6.08 6.17 14.10
CA ALA A 62 6.41 5.43 15.31
C ALA A 62 7.92 5.16 15.43
N HIS A 63 8.63 4.93 14.31
CA HIS A 63 10.07 4.77 14.31
C HIS A 63 10.81 6.07 14.66
N VAL A 64 10.38 7.21 14.12
CA VAL A 64 10.93 8.53 14.48
C VAL A 64 10.75 8.81 15.98
N ILE A 65 9.58 8.50 16.54
CA ILE A 65 9.31 8.66 17.98
C ILE A 65 10.22 7.75 18.81
N ARG A 66 10.40 6.48 18.41
CA ARG A 66 11.33 5.57 19.11
C ARG A 66 12.77 6.07 19.10
N ILE A 67 13.22 6.67 17.99
CA ILE A 67 14.56 7.27 17.90
C ILE A 67 14.67 8.50 18.80
N SER A 68 13.64 9.34 18.89
CA SER A 68 13.67 10.49 19.81
C SER A 68 13.72 10.05 21.26
N ASP A 69 12.95 9.03 21.64
CA ASP A 69 12.89 8.52 23.01
C ASP A 69 14.19 7.78 23.42
N ASP A 70 14.85 7.08 22.49
CA ASP A 70 16.14 6.42 22.77
C ASP A 70 17.30 7.42 22.88
N ASN A 71 17.21 8.56 22.20
CA ASN A 71 18.20 9.63 22.26
C ASN A 71 18.05 10.57 23.47
N THR A 72 16.92 10.57 24.18
CA THR A 72 16.76 11.32 25.44
C THR A 72 17.43 10.60 26.61
N ILE A 73 17.38 9.26 26.65
CA ILE A 73 17.98 8.45 27.73
C ILE A 73 19.51 8.67 27.84
N LYS A 74 20.20 8.92 26.73
CA LYS A 74 21.66 9.14 26.72
C LYS A 74 22.10 10.52 27.21
N LYS A 75 21.18 11.49 27.27
CA LYS A 75 21.51 12.89 27.66
C LYS A 75 21.42 13.13 29.17
N ASP A 76 20.69 12.29 29.90
CA ASP A 76 20.50 12.43 31.35
C ASP A 76 21.56 11.69 32.18
N THR A 77 22.54 11.04 31.54
CA THR A 77 23.70 10.38 32.21
C THR A 77 24.98 11.22 32.22
N ALA A 78 24.86 12.55 32.08
CA ALA A 78 25.95 13.49 32.33
C ALA A 78 25.66 14.25 33.64
N PHE A 79 25.87 13.56 34.77
CA PHE A 79 25.97 14.15 36.11
C PHE A 79 27.40 13.96 36.63
#